data_AF-A0A3A6NH56-F1
#
_entry.id   AF-A0A3A6NH56-F1
#
_cell.length_a   1.000
_cell.length_b   1.000
_cell.length_c   1.000
_cell.angle_alpha   90.00
_cell.angle_beta   90.00
_cell.angle_gamma   90.00
#
_symmetry.space_group_name_H-M   'P 1'
#
loop_
_entity.id
_entity.type
_entity.pdbx_description
1 polymer ?
#
loop_
_entity_poly.entity_id
_entity_poly.type
_entity_poly.pdbx_seq_one_letter_code
_entity_poly.pdbx_strand_id
1 'polypeptide(L)'
;MCADEKYISVRMVKGLPGFAETYSYQLKTVPGNLLFFWLESVDGPSFLLTKPGLFFNDYKVEVKEDALGDLVTQGGDIEVYAIVTVPEEPVEMTANLMAPLLINE
;
A
#
# COMPACT_ATOMS: atom_id res chain seq x y z
N MET A 1 -3.95 -14.50 24.96
CA MET A 1 -5.00 -14.52 23.91
C MET A 1 -4.63 -13.42 22.93
N CYS A 2 -3.88 -13.76 21.89
CA CYS A 2 -3.51 -12.80 20.85
C CYS A 2 -4.81 -12.42 20.15
N ALA A 3 -5.18 -11.14 20.19
CA ALA A 3 -6.29 -10.66 19.39
C ALA A 3 -5.99 -10.99 17.92
N ASP A 4 -6.95 -11.53 17.19
CA ASP A 4 -6.87 -11.64 15.74
C ASP A 4 -6.61 -10.23 15.20
N GLU A 5 -5.37 -9.96 14.76
CA GLU A 5 -5.06 -8.69 14.10
C GLU A 5 -5.91 -8.62 12.83
N LYS A 6 -6.82 -7.64 12.78
CA LYS A 6 -7.68 -7.45 11.63
C LYS A 6 -6.83 -6.95 10.46
N TYR A 7 -6.79 -7.72 9.38
CA TYR A 7 -6.09 -7.38 8.15
C TYR A 7 -7.02 -7.52 6.94
N ILE A 8 -6.65 -6.83 5.85
CA ILE A 8 -7.25 -7.00 4.52
C ILE A 8 -6.29 -7.85 3.69
N SER A 9 -6.78 -8.94 3.10
CA SER A 9 -6.00 -9.76 2.16
C SER A 9 -5.88 -9.02 0.83
N VAL A 10 -4.66 -8.70 0.42
CA VAL A 10 -4.37 -8.02 -0.84
C VAL A 10 -3.71 -9.00 -1.79
N ARG A 11 -4.26 -9.12 -3.01
CA ARG A 11 -3.65 -9.90 -4.09
C ARG A 11 -3.23 -8.96 -5.21
N MET A 12 -1.94 -8.96 -5.50
CA MET A 12 -1.38 -8.16 -6.57
C MET A 12 -1.68 -8.79 -7.94
N VAL A 13 -2.10 -7.98 -8.91
CA VAL A 13 -2.29 -8.41 -10.30
C VAL A 13 -0.94 -8.73 -10.96
N LYS A 14 0.12 -8.04 -10.52
CA LYS A 14 1.52 -8.26 -10.91
C LYS A 14 2.40 -8.11 -9.67
N GLY A 15 3.44 -8.92 -9.53
CA GLY A 15 4.40 -8.77 -8.43
C GLY A 15 5.07 -7.40 -8.43
N LEU A 16 5.52 -6.95 -7.26
CA LEU A 16 6.20 -5.66 -7.12
C LEU A 16 7.60 -5.71 -7.77
N PRO A 17 8.13 -4.58 -8.27
CA PRO A 17 9.52 -4.51 -8.71
C PRO A 17 10.48 -4.98 -7.61
N GLY A 18 11.36 -5.93 -7.93
CA GLY A 18 12.26 -6.59 -6.96
C GLY A 18 11.63 -7.80 -6.24
N PHE A 19 10.32 -8.00 -6.35
CA PHE A 19 9.55 -9.08 -5.71
C PHE A 19 8.50 -9.66 -6.68
N ALA A 20 8.93 -9.96 -7.90
CA ALA A 20 8.03 -10.34 -9.00
C ALA A 20 7.22 -11.62 -8.74
N GLU A 21 7.71 -12.52 -7.88
CA GLU A 21 7.06 -13.78 -7.53
C GLU A 21 6.15 -13.69 -6.28
N THR A 22 6.09 -12.52 -5.64
CA THR A 22 5.28 -12.30 -4.44
C THR A 22 3.98 -11.59 -4.82
N TYR A 23 2.86 -12.30 -4.67
CA TYR A 23 1.53 -11.80 -5.07
C TYR A 23 0.57 -11.60 -3.90
N SER A 24 0.83 -12.24 -2.76
CA SER A 24 -0.08 -12.26 -1.62
C SER A 24 0.49 -11.41 -0.48
N TYR A 25 -0.32 -10.46 -0.03
CA TYR A 25 0.01 -9.54 1.04
C TYR A 25 -1.16 -9.38 2.01
N GLN A 26 -0.85 -8.92 3.22
CA GLN A 26 -1.80 -8.50 4.23
C GLN A 26 -1.61 -7.00 4.47
N LEU A 27 -2.68 -6.22 4.30
CA LEU A 27 -2.71 -4.81 4.67
C LEU A 27 -3.23 -4.67 6.10
N LYS A 28 -2.43 -4.05 6.97
CA LYS A 28 -2.69 -3.89 8.40
C LYS A 28 -2.52 -2.45 8.83
N THR A 29 -3.39 -1.99 9.72
CA THR A 29 -3.19 -0.72 10.42
C THR A 29 -2.04 -0.83 11.43
N VAL A 30 -1.30 0.24 11.62
CA VAL A 30 -0.31 0.31 12.71
C VAL A 30 -1.03 0.67 14.02
N PRO A 31 -0.97 -0.15 15.08
CA PRO A 31 -1.66 0.15 16.35
C PRO A 31 -1.28 1.52 16.90
N GLY A 32 -2.28 2.36 17.18
CA GLY A 32 -2.07 3.71 17.69
C GLY A 32 -1.57 4.73 16.65
N ASN A 33 -1.51 4.37 15.37
CA ASN A 33 -1.08 5.27 14.30
C ASN A 33 -2.05 5.21 13.11
N LEU A 34 -2.69 6.34 12.82
CA LEU A 34 -3.69 6.45 11.75
C LEU A 34 -3.10 6.85 10.39
N LEU A 35 -1.79 7.15 10.34
CA LEU A 35 -1.12 7.66 9.15
C LEU A 35 -0.41 6.56 8.36
N PHE A 36 -0.09 5.44 9.01
CA PHE A 36 0.70 4.37 8.41
C PHE A 36 0.04 3.01 8.49
N PHE A 37 0.41 2.19 7.52
CA PHE A 37 -0.10 0.83 7.32
C PHE A 37 1.07 -0.09 7.00
N TRP A 38 0.98 -1.35 7.40
CA TRP A 38 1.88 -2.39 6.97
C TRP A 38 1.28 -3.13 5.78
N LEU A 39 2.07 -3.35 4.73
CA LEU A 39 1.78 -4.29 3.66
C LEU A 39 2.80 -5.43 3.73
N GLU A 40 2.37 -6.60 4.19
CA GLU A 40 3.28 -7.69 4.55
C GLU A 40 2.98 -8.96 3.77
N SER A 41 4.03 -9.60 3.25
CA SER A 41 3.94 -10.97 2.77
C SER A 41 4.44 -11.94 3.83
N VAL A 42 3.88 -13.16 3.88
CA VAL A 42 4.21 -14.16 4.90
C VAL A 42 5.69 -14.56 4.88
N ASP A 43 6.23 -14.83 3.69
CA ASP A 43 7.62 -15.28 3.48
C ASP A 43 8.41 -14.28 2.61
N GLY A 44 7.94 -13.03 2.55
CA GLY A 44 8.42 -12.02 1.61
C GLY A 44 8.69 -10.66 2.28
N PRO A 45 8.72 -9.58 1.48
CA PRO A 45 8.96 -8.25 2.03
C PRO A 45 7.76 -7.73 2.82
N SER A 46 8.07 -6.81 3.74
CA SER A 46 7.11 -5.93 4.39
C SER A 46 7.42 -4.48 4.03
N PHE A 47 6.38 -3.71 3.74
CA PHE A 47 6.49 -2.29 3.38
C PHE A 47 5.65 -1.45 4.34
N LEU A 48 6.21 -0.31 4.76
CA LEU A 48 5.44 0.73 5.42
C LEU A 48 4.77 1.58 4.34
N LEU A 49 3.46 1.75 4.45
CA LEU A 49 2.65 2.53 3.52
C LEU A 49 2.04 3.74 4.23
N THR A 50 1.70 4.76 3.45
CA THR A 50 0.83 5.85 3.87
C THR A 50 -0.13 6.24 2.75
N LYS A 51 -1.21 6.95 3.08
CA LYS A 51 -2.08 7.58 2.09
C LYS A 51 -1.49 8.96 1.73
N PRO A 52 -1.05 9.19 0.47
CA PRO A 52 -0.38 10.45 0.11
C PRO A 52 -1.22 11.70 0.38
N GLY A 53 -2.54 11.60 0.21
CA GLY A 53 -3.46 12.72 0.43
C GLY A 53 -3.50 13.24 1.87
N LEU A 54 -2.95 12.50 2.85
CA LEU A 54 -2.81 12.98 4.24
C LEU A 54 -1.68 14.02 4.40
N PHE A 55 -0.71 14.03 3.47
CA PHE A 55 0.48 14.87 3.54
C PHE A 55 0.57 15.85 2.35
N PHE A 56 -0.01 15.46 1.21
CA PHE A 56 0.06 16.17 -0.05
C PHE A 56 -1.36 16.37 -0.59
N ASN A 57 -2.05 17.42 -0.13
CA ASN A 57 -3.47 17.68 -0.42
C ASN A 57 -3.82 17.70 -1.92
N ASP A 58 -2.87 18.12 -2.77
CA ASP A 58 -3.07 18.24 -4.21
C ASP A 58 -2.53 17.04 -5.00
N TYR A 59 -2.09 15.97 -4.31
CA TYR A 59 -1.59 14.77 -4.98
C TYR A 59 -2.73 14.04 -5.70
N LYS A 60 -2.55 13.86 -7.00
CA LYS A 60 -3.48 13.14 -7.87
C LYS A 60 -2.73 12.08 -8.64
N VAL A 61 -3.33 10.90 -8.75
CA VAL A 61 -2.83 9.81 -9.58
C VAL A 61 -3.71 9.73 -10.81
N GLU A 62 -3.11 9.95 -11.98
CA GLU A 62 -3.75 9.67 -13.26
C GLU A 62 -3.40 8.24 -13.67
N VAL A 63 -4.41 7.38 -13.73
CA VAL A 63 -4.26 5.99 -14.13
C VAL A 63 -4.99 5.81 -15.45
N LYS A 64 -4.30 5.21 -16.43
CA LYS A 64 -4.95 4.84 -17.68
C LYS A 64 -5.94 3.70 -17.43
N GLU A 65 -7.09 3.73 -18.10
CA GLU A 65 -8.13 2.70 -17.94
C GLU A 65 -7.63 1.28 -18.21
N ASP A 66 -6.69 1.12 -19.15
CA ASP A 66 -6.08 -0.17 -19.47
C ASP A 66 -5.21 -0.74 -18.33
N ALA A 67 -4.60 0.12 -17.52
CA ALA A 67 -3.82 -0.25 -16.34
C ALA A 67 -4.73 -0.56 -15.14
N LEU A 68 -5.94 0.00 -15.11
CA LEU A 68 -6.96 -0.25 -14.09
C LEU A 68 -7.71 -1.57 -14.27
N GLY A 69 -7.71 -2.14 -15.49
CA GLY A 69 -8.27 -3.45 -15.87
C GLY A 69 -9.08 -4.19 -14.79
N ASP A 70 -8.47 -5.21 -14.18
CA ASP A 70 -9.09 -6.11 -13.18
C ASP A 70 -9.43 -5.43 -11.84
N LEU A 71 -8.88 -4.24 -11.55
CA LEU A 71 -9.16 -3.52 -10.31
C LEU A 71 -10.56 -2.89 -10.33
N VAL A 72 -10.97 -2.31 -11.46
CA VAL A 72 -12.25 -1.58 -11.57
C VAL A 72 -13.45 -2.51 -11.77
N THR A 73 -13.26 -3.70 -12.34
CA THR A 73 -14.35 -4.66 -12.60
C THR A 73 -14.90 -5.33 -11.35
N GLN A 74 -14.18 -5.28 -10.23
CA GLN A 74 -14.57 -5.91 -8.97
C GLN A 74 -15.55 -5.05 -8.14
N GLY A 75 -15.71 -3.76 -8.46
CA GLY A 75 -16.41 -2.79 -7.61
C GLY A 75 -15.64 -2.52 -6.32
N GLY A 76 -15.96 -1.44 -5.59
CA GLY A 76 -15.26 -1.03 -4.37
C GLY A 76 -14.60 0.34 -4.48
N ASP A 77 -14.08 0.83 -3.37
CA ASP A 77 -13.35 2.10 -3.30
C ASP A 77 -11.86 1.85 -3.57
N ILE A 78 -11.30 2.50 -4.59
CA ILE A 78 -9.87 2.42 -4.88
C ILE A 78 -9.12 3.40 -3.99
N GLU A 79 -8.29 2.86 -3.12
CA GLU A 79 -7.44 3.61 -2.21
C GLU A 79 -6.01 3.70 -2.75
N VAL A 80 -5.40 4.88 -2.55
CA VAL A 80 -4.06 5.19 -3.03
C VAL A 80 -3.09 5.17 -1.85
N TYR A 81 -2.06 4.33 -1.98
CA TYR A 81 -0.99 4.21 -1.00
C TYR A 81 0.36 4.56 -1.64
N ALA A 82 1.29 5.09 -0.85
CA ALA A 82 2.70 5.25 -1.23
C ALA A 82 3.58 4.48 -0.25
N ILE A 83 4.62 3.85 -0.79
CA ILE A 83 5.66 3.19 0.01
C ILE A 83 6.52 4.27 0.67
N VAL A 84 6.75 4.10 1.97
CA VAL A 84 7.53 5.00 2.80
C VAL A 84 8.92 4.42 3.00
N THR A 85 9.95 5.25 2.78
CA THR A 85 11.33 4.94 3.15
C THR A 85 11.61 5.54 4.51
N VAL A 86 12.00 4.70 5.47
CA VAL A 86 12.33 5.09 6.84
C VAL A 86 13.85 5.09 7.00
N PRO A 87 14.50 6.26 7.03
CA PRO A 87 15.92 6.39 7.35
C PRO A 87 16.14 6.28 8.88
N GLU A 88 17.39 6.43 9.31
CA GLU A 88 17.74 6.42 10.74
C GLU A 88 17.05 7.55 11.52
N GLU A 89 17.02 8.76 10.94
CA GLU A 89 16.34 9.92 11.51
C GLU A 89 14.91 10.06 10.97
N PRO A 90 13.85 9.84 11.78
CA PRO A 90 12.46 9.80 11.27
C PRO A 90 11.99 11.08 10.56
N VAL A 91 12.61 12.23 10.84
CA VAL A 91 12.30 13.50 10.17
C VAL A 91 12.68 13.48 8.68
N GLU A 92 13.58 12.59 8.28
CA GLU A 92 14.04 12.45 6.89
C GLU A 92 13.21 11.41 6.10
N MET A 93 12.12 10.89 6.68
CA MET A 93 11.22 9.96 6.00
C MET A 93 10.74 10.53 4.66
N THR A 94 10.74 9.68 3.64
CA THR A 94 10.25 10.04 2.31
C THR A 94 9.16 9.06 1.87
N ALA A 95 8.25 9.52 1.02
CA ALA A 95 7.23 8.68 0.40
C ALA A 95 7.46 8.63 -1.11
N ASN A 96 7.39 7.44 -1.71
CA ASN A 96 7.52 7.27 -3.14
C ASN A 96 6.20 7.63 -3.84
N LEU A 97 6.07 8.90 -4.24
CA LEU A 97 4.92 9.41 -4.99
C LEU A 97 4.96 9.08 -6.49
N MET A 98 6.07 8.54 -7.00
CA MET A 98 6.19 8.21 -8.43
C MET A 98 5.59 6.83 -8.77
N ALA A 99 5.52 5.93 -7.79
CA ALA A 99 5.01 4.58 -7.96
C ALA A 99 4.01 4.23 -6.83
N PRO A 100 2.80 4.82 -6.85
CA PRO A 100 1.78 4.51 -5.87
C PRO A 100 1.25 3.08 -6.05
N LEU A 101 0.75 2.52 -4.95
CA LEU A 101 -0.05 1.29 -4.95
C LEU A 101 -1.52 1.67 -4.97
N LEU A 102 -2.26 1.07 -5.90
CA LEU A 102 -3.71 1.16 -5.98
C LEU A 102 -4.28 -0.12 -5.42
N ILE A 103 -5.06 -0.03 -4.35
CA ILE A 103 -5.67 -1.18 -3.69
C ILE A 103 -7.17 -0.99 -3.75
N ASN A 104 -7.87 -2.00 -4.27
CA ASN A 104 -9.32 -2.07 -4.17
C ASN A 104 -9.69 -2.80 -2.87
N GLU A 105 -10.39 -2.13 -1.96
CA GLU A 105 -10.81 -2.65 -0.65
C GLU A 105 -12.23 -3.24 -0.67
#